data_AF-A0A7W4EZF1-F1
#
_entry.id   AF-A0A7W4EZF1-F1
#
_cell.length_a   1.000
_cell.length_b   1.000
_cell.length_c   1.000
_cell.angle_alpha   90.00
_cell.angle_beta   90.00
_cell.angle_gamma   90.00
#
_symmetry.space_group_name_H-M   'P 1'
#
loop_
_entity.id
_entity.type
_entity.pdbx_description
1 polymer ?
#
loop_
_entity_poly.entity_id
_entity_poly.type
_entity_poly.pdbx_seq_one_letter_code
_entity_poly.pdbx_strand_id
1 'polypeptide(L)' 'MAHPKRRQSSSRRDKRRTHYKAVVPQLAKDATTGELHLYHRAHWHEGKLYYRGKVVLEKEVESAE' A
#
# COMPACT_ATOMS: atom_id res chain seq x y z
N MET A 1 -24.30 -11.62 -31.79
CA MET A 1 -23.72 -11.05 -30.56
C MET A 1 -24.71 -11.18 -29.43
N ALA A 2 -24.28 -11.59 -28.23
CA ALA A 2 -25.18 -11.69 -27.09
C ALA A 2 -25.45 -10.29 -26.51
N HIS A 3 -26.70 -9.85 -26.58
CA HIS A 3 -27.14 -8.60 -25.96
C HIS A 3 -28.02 -8.89 -24.74
N PRO A 4 -27.89 -8.11 -23.65
CA PRO A 4 -28.77 -8.27 -22.50
C PRO A 4 -30.21 -7.96 -22.92
N LYS A 5 -31.12 -8.94 -22.77
CA LYS A 5 -32.54 -8.78 -23.09
C LYS A 5 -33.22 -7.71 -22.23
N ARG A 6 -32.73 -7.47 -21.00
CA ARG A 6 -33.28 -6.50 -20.05
C ARG A 6 -32.18 -5.80 -19.27
N ARG A 7 -32.46 -4.57 -18.83
CA ARG A 7 -31.63 -3.83 -17.88
C ARG A 7 -31.55 -4.59 -16.55
N GLN A 8 -30.34 -4.68 -16.00
CA GLN A 8 -30.13 -5.22 -14.64
C GLN A 8 -30.65 -4.20 -13.61
N SER A 9 -31.42 -4.65 -12.62
CA SER A 9 -31.91 -3.78 -11.55
C SER A 9 -30.74 -3.21 -10.72
N SER A 10 -30.94 -2.04 -10.11
CA SER A 10 -29.96 -1.45 -9.18
C SER A 10 -29.62 -2.43 -8.07
N SER A 11 -30.63 -3.04 -7.44
CA SER A 11 -30.44 -4.06 -6.40
C SER A 11 -29.54 -5.22 -6.86
N ARG A 12 -29.72 -5.75 -8.08
CA ARG A 12 -28.88 -6.84 -8.59
C ARG A 12 -27.46 -6.39 -8.91
N ARG A 13 -27.29 -5.18 -9.46
CA ARG A 13 -25.97 -4.57 -9.71
C ARG A 13 -25.22 -4.36 -8.39
N ASP A 14 -25.91 -3.84 -7.38
CA ASP A 14 -25.30 -3.47 -6.11
C ASP A 14 -24.97 -4.73 -5.29
N LYS A 15 -25.84 -5.75 -5.31
CA LYS A 15 -25.54 -7.11 -4.79
C LYS A 15 -24.34 -7.75 -5.47
N ARG A 16 -24.17 -7.60 -6.79
CA ARG A 16 -22.97 -8.12 -7.50
C ARG A 16 -21.69 -7.40 -7.04
N ARG A 17 -21.77 -6.12 -6.67
CA ARG A 17 -20.63 -5.28 -6.26
C ARG A 17 -20.32 -5.38 -4.75
N THR A 18 -20.95 -6.30 -4.01
CA THR A 18 -20.68 -6.50 -2.58
C THR A 18 -19.23 -6.87 -2.32
N HIS A 19 -18.63 -7.74 -3.15
CA HIS A 19 -17.25 -8.19 -3.01
C HIS A 19 -16.20 -7.28 -3.68
N TYR A 20 -16.63 -6.27 -4.44
CA TYR A 20 -15.72 -5.28 -5.01
C TYR A 20 -15.37 -4.24 -3.93
N LYS A 21 -14.35 -4.56 -3.12
CA LYS A 21 -13.93 -3.79 -1.95
C LYS A 21 -12.42 -3.56 -2.00
N ALA A 22 -11.98 -2.39 -1.52
CA ALA A 22 -10.56 -2.11 -1.33
C ALA A 22 -10.04 -2.93 -0.15
N VAL A 23 -8.88 -3.57 -0.33
CA VAL A 23 -8.21 -4.32 0.73
C VAL A 23 -7.21 -3.39 1.41
N VAL A 24 -7.20 -3.38 2.73
CA VAL A 24 -6.25 -2.60 3.53
C VAL A 24 -4.86 -3.24 3.41
N PRO A 25 -3.80 -2.46 3.12
CA PRO A 25 -2.45 -3.00 3.08
C PRO A 25 -1.98 -3.43 4.47
N GLN A 26 -1.12 -4.46 4.52
CA GLN A 26 -0.50 -4.91 5.76
C GLN A 26 0.62 -3.93 6.17
N LEU A 27 0.38 -3.18 7.23
CA LEU A 27 1.33 -2.24 7.82
C LEU A 27 1.95 -2.84 9.08
N ALA A 28 3.24 -2.61 9.26
CA ALA A 28 3.99 -2.96 10.46
C ALA A 28 4.73 -1.73 10.99
N LYS A 29 4.96 -1.71 12.30
CA LYS A 29 5.80 -0.68 12.94
C LYS A 29 7.25 -1.11 12.85
N ASP A 30 8.12 -0.19 12.47
CA ASP A 30 9.56 -0.40 12.62
C ASP A 30 9.97 -0.27 14.08
N ALA A 31 10.86 -1.15 14.53
CA ALA A 31 11.29 -1.18 15.93
C ALA A 31 12.30 -0.06 16.26
N THR A 32 13.03 0.43 15.25
CA THR A 32 14.07 1.45 15.44
C THR A 32 13.55 2.87 15.26
N THR A 33 12.76 3.13 14.21
CA THR A 33 12.25 4.49 13.92
C THR A 33 10.83 4.72 14.45
N GLY A 34 10.10 3.65 14.78
CA GLY A 34 8.70 3.73 15.19
C GLY A 34 7.71 4.03 14.05
N GLU A 35 8.19 4.19 12.82
CA GLU A 35 7.35 4.49 11.66
C GLU A 35 6.58 3.28 11.13
N LEU A 36 5.45 3.56 10.49
CA LEU A 36 4.64 2.55 9.82
C LEU A 36 5.16 2.31 8.40
N HIS A 37 5.56 1.07 8.12
CA HIS A 37 6.00 0.63 6.81
C HIS A 37 5.18 -0.57 6.33
N LEU A 38 5.20 -0.82 5.02
CA LEU A 38 4.62 -2.03 4.45
C LEU A 38 5.40 -3.25 4.92
N TYR A 39 4.70 -4.30 5.33
CA TYR A 39 5.36 -5.49 5.86
C TYR A 39 6.31 -6.11 4.83
N HIS A 40 7.49 -6.52 5.31
CA HIS A 40 8.59 -7.04 4.51
C HIS A 40 9.11 -6.09 3.42
N ARG A 41 8.92 -4.78 3.56
CA ARG A 41 9.53 -3.77 2.68
C ARG A 41 10.43 -2.83 3.47
N ALA A 42 11.48 -2.35 2.82
CA ALA A 42 12.31 -1.30 3.37
C ALA A 42 11.61 0.06 3.22
N HIS A 43 11.87 0.98 4.17
CA HIS A 43 11.33 2.34 4.15
C HIS A 43 12.44 3.36 4.36
N TRP A 44 12.25 4.56 3.81
CA TRP A 44 13.18 5.67 4.00
C TRP A 44 12.76 6.47 5.23
N HIS A 45 13.72 6.71 6.13
CA HIS A 45 13.57 7.58 7.29
C HIS A 45 14.84 8.41 7.45
N GLU A 46 14.70 9.74 7.59
CA GLU A 46 15.84 10.65 7.84
C GLU A 46 17.05 10.46 6.89
N GLY A 47 16.80 10.21 5.59
CA GLY A 47 17.86 10.02 4.59
C GLY A 47 18.53 8.65 4.61
N LYS A 48 18.08 7.72 5.46
CA LYS A 48 18.55 6.34 5.54
C LYS A 48 17.44 5.35 5.18
N LEU A 49 17.79 4.29 4.48
CA LEU A 49 16.87 3.20 4.15
C LEU A 49 16.92 2.14 5.26
N TYR A 50 15.81 1.95 5.96
CA TYR A 50 15.69 0.99 7.06
C TYR A 50 14.99 -0.28 6.60
N TYR A 51 15.50 -1.42 7.06
CA TYR A 51 14.86 -2.72 6.93
C TYR A 51 15.19 -3.60 8.12
N ARG A 52 14.16 -4.13 8.80
CA ARG A 52 14.31 -5.02 9.97
C ARG A 52 15.23 -4.40 11.05
N GLY A 53 15.07 -3.10 11.32
CA GLY A 53 15.87 -2.39 12.32
C GLY A 53 17.32 -2.07 11.93
N LYS A 54 17.71 -2.31 10.68
CA LYS A 54 19.07 -2.03 10.18
C LYS A 54 19.03 -1.00 9.08
N VAL A 55 20.06 -0.16 9.01
CA VAL A 55 20.31 0.73 7.87
C VAL A 55 20.88 -0.11 6.74
N VAL A 56 20.21 -0.09 5.59
CA VAL A 56 20.61 -0.81 4.38
C VAL A 56 21.36 0.11 3.42
N LEU A 57 20.91 1.36 3.28
CA LEU A 57 21.52 2.38 2.43
C LEU A 57 21.46 3.73 3.13
N GLU A 58 22.47 4.56 2.91
CA GLU A 58 22.46 5.98 3.24
C GLU A 58 22.38 6.75 1.93
N LYS A 59 21.47 7.73 1.85
CA LYS A 59 21.42 8.63 0.71
C LYS A 59 22.53 9.66 0.93
N GLU A 60 23.51 9.71 0.04
CA GLU A 60 24.46 10.83 0.01
C GLU A 60 23.64 12.09 -0.27
N VAL A 61 23.45 12.91 0.76
CA VAL A 61 23.01 14.29 0.60
C VAL A 61 24.27 15.05 0.26
N GLU A 62 24.55 15.19 -1.04
CA GLU A 62 25.55 16.12 -1.52
C GLU A 62 25.10 17.52 -1.04
N SER A 63 25.79 18.03 -0.02
CA SER A 63 25.58 19.36 0.53
C SER A 63 25.91 20.36 -0.57
N ALA A 64 24.89 20.87 -1.25
CA ALA A 64 25.01 22.02 -2.14
C ALA A 64 25.40 23.22 -1.29
N GLU A 65 26.67 23.60 -1.40
CA GLU A 65 27.23 24.89 -0.98
C GLU A 65 26.71 26.02 -1.88
#